data_AF-A0A942R575-F1
#
_entry.id   AF-A0A942R575-F1
#
_cell.length_a   1.000
_cell.length_b   1.000
_cell.length_c   1.000
_cell.angle_alpha   90.00
_cell.angle_beta   90.00
_cell.angle_gamma   90.00
#
_symmetry.space_group_name_H-M   'P 1'
#
loop_
_entity.id
_entity.type
_entity.pdbx_description
1 polymer ?
#
loop_
_entity_poly.entity_id
_entity_poly.type
_entity_poly.pdbx_seq_one_letter_code
_entity_poly.pdbx_strand_id
1 'polypeptide(L)'
;MKLSKHFLVLFIFLRIVSAQPLSPVPTEEGTRFFYLNDRGFSVNSVAVAGSFNNWDKNQFKMEMNPTDTIWSVIVKLTPGVEYHYKLVLNDTLWITDPNAPNVTEDEWRNGIIIPQKYGAPFIREMFPPQNKRVSEIPVIKIVLGTYESSIDPKSVNIFLNDEKLPFIFDYESSSVIASI
;
A
#
# COMPACT_ATOMS: atom_id res chain seq x y z
N MET A 1 13.36 -20.23 -55.10
CA MET A 1 12.15 -20.08 -54.26
C MET A 1 12.60 -19.73 -52.85
N LYS A 2 12.64 -18.43 -52.48
CA LYS A 2 13.11 -17.96 -51.17
C LYS A 2 11.91 -17.88 -50.23
N LEU A 3 11.86 -18.73 -49.19
CA LEU A 3 10.90 -18.60 -48.10
C LEU A 3 11.31 -17.38 -47.23
N SER A 4 10.41 -16.41 -47.10
CA SER A 4 10.52 -15.30 -46.16
C SER A 4 10.08 -15.77 -44.77
N LYS A 5 11.01 -15.77 -43.81
CA LYS A 5 10.68 -16.01 -42.40
C LYS A 5 9.92 -14.79 -41.87
N HIS A 6 8.61 -14.92 -41.72
CA HIS A 6 7.81 -13.96 -40.97
C HIS A 6 7.93 -14.32 -39.49
N PHE A 7 8.64 -13.48 -38.74
CA PHE A 7 8.77 -13.59 -37.30
C PHE A 7 7.50 -13.01 -36.68
N LEU A 8 6.57 -13.88 -36.28
CA LEU A 8 5.39 -13.48 -35.52
C LEU A 8 5.84 -13.10 -34.10
N VAL A 9 6.02 -11.80 -33.83
CA VAL A 9 6.24 -11.31 -32.47
C VAL A 9 4.92 -11.35 -31.73
N LEU A 10 4.68 -12.44 -30.99
CA LEU A 10 3.56 -12.56 -30.07
C LEU A 10 3.86 -11.72 -28.83
N PHE A 11 3.33 -10.49 -28.77
CA PHE A 11 3.33 -9.69 -27.54
C PHE A 11 2.35 -10.32 -26.55
N ILE A 12 2.84 -11.27 -25.75
CA ILE A 12 2.15 -11.70 -24.54
C ILE A 12 2.31 -10.53 -23.56
N PHE A 13 1.30 -9.65 -23.50
CA PHE A 13 1.09 -8.79 -22.35
C PHE A 13 0.71 -9.69 -21.18
N LEU A 14 1.71 -10.28 -20.53
CA LEU A 14 1.54 -10.81 -19.19
C LEU A 14 1.25 -9.58 -18.34
N ARG A 15 -0.04 -9.26 -18.14
CA ARG A 15 -0.40 -8.36 -17.05
C ARG A 15 0.09 -9.07 -15.81
N ILE A 16 1.24 -8.63 -15.29
CA ILE A 16 1.62 -8.91 -13.93
C ILE A 16 0.49 -8.26 -13.14
N VAL A 17 -0.52 -9.06 -12.79
CA VAL A 17 -1.46 -8.72 -11.74
C VAL A 17 -0.59 -8.73 -10.49
N SER A 18 0.11 -7.62 -10.24
CA SER A 18 0.61 -7.33 -8.92
C SER A 18 -0.62 -7.46 -8.04
N ALA A 19 -0.63 -8.43 -7.12
CA ALA A 19 -1.64 -8.49 -6.09
C ALA A 19 -1.65 -7.10 -5.45
N GLN A 20 -2.65 -6.28 -5.78
CA GLN A 20 -2.73 -4.96 -5.20
C GLN A 20 -2.98 -5.19 -3.71
N PRO A 21 -2.17 -4.59 -2.82
CA PRO A 21 -2.43 -4.71 -1.41
C PRO A 21 -3.84 -4.17 -1.15
N LEU A 22 -4.70 -4.99 -0.55
CA LEU A 22 -6.05 -4.58 -0.13
C LEU A 22 -6.01 -3.66 1.10
N SER A 23 -4.81 -3.30 1.58
CA SER A 23 -4.63 -2.22 2.55
C SER A 23 -5.00 -0.87 1.93
N PRO A 24 -5.43 0.12 2.73
CA PRO A 24 -5.70 1.46 2.22
C PRO A 24 -4.46 2.08 1.58
N VAL A 25 -4.62 2.70 0.41
CA VAL A 25 -3.52 3.31 -0.37
C VAL A 25 -3.83 4.77 -0.71
N PRO A 26 -2.83 5.65 -0.82
CA PRO A 26 -3.06 7.01 -1.28
C PRO A 26 -3.42 7.06 -2.77
N THR A 27 -4.23 8.04 -3.13
CA THR A 27 -4.60 8.43 -4.50
C THR A 27 -4.48 9.94 -4.63
N GLU A 28 -4.54 10.49 -5.84
CA GLU A 28 -4.59 11.93 -6.07
C GLU A 28 -5.73 12.62 -5.28
N GLU A 29 -6.83 11.91 -5.07
CA GLU A 29 -8.06 12.44 -4.46
C GLU A 29 -8.19 12.16 -2.96
N GLY A 30 -7.33 11.32 -2.37
CA GLY A 30 -7.41 10.97 -0.95
C GLY A 30 -6.77 9.62 -0.62
N THR A 31 -7.39 8.87 0.26
CA THR A 31 -7.02 7.48 0.60
C THR A 31 -8.10 6.55 0.09
N ARG A 32 -7.74 5.60 -0.77
CA ARG A 32 -8.64 4.55 -1.22
C ARG A 32 -8.62 3.40 -0.23
N PHE A 33 -9.78 3.09 0.32
CA PHE A 33 -10.02 1.89 1.13
C PHE A 33 -10.56 0.78 0.24
N PHE A 34 -10.27 -0.46 0.61
CA PHE A 34 -10.74 -1.64 -0.12
C PHE A 34 -11.37 -2.67 0.82
N TYR A 35 -12.20 -3.54 0.26
CA TYR A 35 -12.65 -4.75 0.91
C TYR A 35 -12.92 -5.84 -0.13
N LEU A 36 -12.37 -7.03 0.08
CA LEU A 36 -12.70 -8.24 -0.69
C LEU A 36 -13.53 -9.16 0.21
N ASN A 37 -14.65 -9.67 -0.31
CA ASN A 37 -15.47 -10.61 0.45
C ASN A 37 -14.89 -12.03 0.38
N ASP A 38 -14.26 -12.47 1.46
CA ASP A 38 -13.70 -13.82 1.64
C ASP A 38 -14.40 -14.63 2.76
N ARG A 39 -15.49 -14.09 3.33
CA ARG A 39 -16.06 -14.59 4.60
C ARG A 39 -17.15 -15.65 4.45
N GLY A 40 -17.43 -16.11 3.23
CA GLY A 40 -18.39 -17.19 2.98
C GLY A 40 -19.86 -16.83 3.20
N PHE A 41 -20.18 -15.53 3.33
CA PHE A 41 -21.56 -15.03 3.38
C PHE A 41 -21.77 -13.87 2.40
N SER A 42 -23.03 -13.57 2.08
CA SER A 42 -23.37 -12.50 1.12
C SER A 42 -23.12 -11.12 1.72
N VAL A 43 -22.31 -10.31 1.03
CA VAL A 43 -22.08 -8.90 1.33
C VAL A 43 -22.73 -8.08 0.23
N ASN A 44 -23.74 -7.27 0.60
CA ASN A 44 -24.56 -6.46 -0.28
C ASN A 44 -24.26 -4.96 -0.14
N SER A 45 -23.68 -4.55 0.98
CA SER A 45 -23.19 -3.19 1.18
C SER A 45 -21.91 -3.21 2.02
N VAL A 46 -21.01 -2.29 1.69
CA VAL A 46 -19.79 -2.03 2.47
C VAL A 46 -19.68 -0.52 2.68
N ALA A 47 -19.27 -0.11 3.86
CA ALA A 47 -18.93 1.29 4.16
C ALA A 47 -17.65 1.34 4.97
N VAL A 48 -16.95 2.47 4.92
CA VAL A 48 -15.90 2.80 5.88
C VAL A 48 -16.41 3.88 6.84
N ALA A 49 -16.14 3.71 8.13
CA ALA A 49 -16.51 4.67 9.15
C ALA A 49 -15.38 4.76 10.18
N GLY A 50 -15.13 5.96 10.69
CA GLY A 50 -14.04 6.20 11.61
C GLY A 50 -14.08 7.58 12.25
N SER A 51 -13.00 7.89 12.96
CA SER A 51 -12.79 9.19 13.61
C SER A 51 -12.95 10.40 12.68
N PHE A 52 -12.58 10.27 11.39
CA PHE A 52 -12.68 11.34 10.38
C PHE A 52 -14.13 11.69 9.99
N ASN A 53 -15.11 10.89 10.38
CA ASN A 53 -16.51 11.09 10.04
C ASN A 53 -17.48 10.85 11.21
N ASN A 54 -16.98 10.97 12.43
CA ASN A 54 -17.74 10.68 13.65
C ASN A 54 -18.42 9.31 13.62
N TRP A 55 -17.78 8.32 12.99
CA TRP A 55 -18.27 6.96 12.83
C TRP A 55 -19.61 6.83 12.07
N ASP A 56 -19.95 7.79 11.19
CA ASP A 56 -21.15 7.70 10.37
C ASP A 56 -21.00 6.66 9.23
N LYS A 57 -21.63 5.50 9.40
CA LYS A 57 -21.64 4.40 8.41
C LYS A 57 -22.37 4.71 7.11
N ASN A 58 -23.09 5.83 7.03
CA ASN A 58 -23.86 6.20 5.83
C ASN A 58 -23.10 7.15 4.91
N GLN A 59 -22.05 7.81 5.39
CA GLN A 59 -21.35 8.84 4.64
C GLN A 59 -20.43 8.28 3.55
N PHE A 60 -19.68 7.21 3.84
CA PHE A 60 -18.69 6.64 2.91
C PHE A 60 -19.02 5.19 2.56
N LYS A 61 -20.10 5.01 1.78
CA LYS A 61 -20.42 3.73 1.14
C LYS A 61 -19.40 3.41 0.04
N MET A 62 -19.06 2.13 -0.08
CA MET A 62 -18.16 1.63 -1.10
C MET A 62 -18.91 1.16 -2.35
N GLU A 63 -18.27 1.31 -3.49
CA GLU A 63 -18.72 0.76 -4.77
C GLU A 63 -18.02 -0.58 -5.02
N MET A 64 -18.78 -1.59 -5.44
CA MET A 64 -18.24 -2.90 -5.82
C MET A 64 -17.85 -2.89 -7.29
N ASN A 65 -16.60 -3.20 -7.59
CA ASN A 65 -16.18 -3.53 -8.94
C ASN A 65 -16.65 -4.97 -9.27
N PRO A 66 -17.48 -5.15 -10.32
CA PRO A 66 -18.05 -6.46 -10.64
C PRO A 66 -17.04 -7.46 -11.22
N THR A 67 -15.87 -7.00 -11.70
CA THR A 67 -14.90 -7.88 -12.35
C THR A 67 -13.99 -8.62 -11.36
N ASP A 68 -13.64 -7.98 -10.25
CA ASP A 68 -12.76 -8.54 -9.22
C ASP A 68 -13.46 -8.72 -7.85
N THR A 69 -14.74 -8.33 -7.74
CA THR A 69 -15.55 -8.37 -6.51
C THR A 69 -14.96 -7.54 -5.35
N ILE A 70 -14.11 -6.55 -5.68
CA ILE A 70 -13.50 -5.66 -4.71
C ILE A 70 -14.40 -4.44 -4.51
N TRP A 71 -14.71 -4.15 -3.25
CA TRP A 71 -15.38 -2.93 -2.82
C TRP A 71 -14.34 -1.85 -2.58
N SER A 72 -14.60 -0.60 -2.99
CA SER A 72 -13.70 0.51 -2.69
C SER A 72 -14.40 1.85 -2.55
N VAL A 73 -13.75 2.77 -1.84
CA VAL A 73 -14.14 4.19 -1.74
C VAL A 73 -12.90 5.05 -1.51
N ILE A 74 -12.91 6.28 -2.01
CA ILE A 74 -11.87 7.27 -1.72
C ILE A 74 -12.38 8.22 -0.63
N VAL A 75 -11.60 8.36 0.43
CA VAL A 75 -11.87 9.31 1.52
C VAL A 75 -10.75 10.35 1.58
N LYS A 76 -11.13 11.63 1.62
CA LYS A 76 -10.18 12.74 1.80
C LYS A 76 -9.71 12.78 3.25
N LEU A 77 -8.52 12.24 3.50
CA LEU A 77 -7.85 12.26 4.79
C LEU A 77 -6.57 13.08 4.73
N THR A 78 -6.17 13.69 5.84
CA THR A 78 -4.93 14.46 5.92
C THR A 78 -3.73 13.53 6.03
N PRO A 79 -2.72 13.62 5.13
CA PRO A 79 -1.50 12.82 5.24
C PRO A 79 -0.76 13.04 6.57
N GLY A 80 -0.23 11.96 7.15
CA GLY A 80 0.53 11.99 8.39
C GLY A 80 -0.30 12.09 9.68
N VAL A 81 -1.63 12.21 9.57
CA VAL A 81 -2.55 12.18 10.73
C VAL A 81 -3.02 10.76 10.97
N GLU A 82 -3.02 10.30 12.23
CA GLU A 82 -3.57 9.01 12.60
C GLU A 82 -5.09 9.05 12.65
N TYR A 83 -5.75 8.07 12.03
CA TYR A 83 -7.19 7.84 12.12
C TYR A 83 -7.50 6.41 12.51
N HIS A 84 -8.52 6.25 13.36
CA HIS A 84 -9.10 4.96 13.68
C HIS A 84 -10.38 4.73 12.86
N TYR A 85 -10.57 3.52 12.37
CA TYR A 85 -11.69 3.17 11.47
C TYR A 85 -12.12 1.70 11.57
N LYS A 86 -13.27 1.41 10.97
CA LYS A 86 -13.81 0.07 10.73
C LYS A 86 -14.49 0.00 9.37
N LEU A 87 -14.70 -1.22 8.90
CA LEU A 87 -15.59 -1.51 7.77
C LEU A 87 -16.96 -1.93 8.31
N VAL A 88 -18.02 -1.49 7.65
CA VAL A 88 -19.40 -1.84 8.00
C VAL A 88 -20.01 -2.64 6.86
N LEU A 89 -20.25 -3.92 7.09
CA LEU A 89 -20.86 -4.84 6.12
C LEU A 89 -22.37 -4.93 6.37
N ASN A 90 -23.15 -4.91 5.29
CA ASN A 90 -24.61 -5.06 5.34
C ASN A 90 -25.25 -4.12 6.39
N ASP A 91 -24.73 -2.90 6.49
CA ASP A 91 -25.17 -1.82 7.38
C ASP A 91 -25.14 -2.11 8.89
N THR A 92 -24.73 -3.31 9.32
CA THR A 92 -24.91 -3.78 10.70
C THR A 92 -23.66 -4.42 11.28
N LEU A 93 -22.89 -5.13 10.46
CA LEU A 93 -21.73 -5.87 10.91
C LEU A 93 -20.48 -4.99 10.82
N TRP A 94 -19.98 -4.55 11.97
CA TRP A 94 -18.73 -3.80 12.08
C TRP A 94 -17.56 -4.76 12.19
N ILE A 95 -16.62 -4.66 11.26
CA ILE A 95 -15.40 -5.47 11.27
C ILE A 95 -14.17 -4.57 11.31
N THR A 96 -13.13 -5.06 11.96
CA THR A 96 -11.77 -4.59 11.71
C THR A 96 -11.41 -4.93 10.26
N ASP A 97 -10.85 -3.96 9.54
CA ASP A 97 -10.32 -4.20 8.21
C ASP A 97 -9.23 -5.28 8.29
N PRO A 98 -9.40 -6.44 7.63
CA PRO A 98 -8.41 -7.52 7.64
C PRO A 98 -7.04 -7.10 7.10
N ASN A 99 -6.99 -6.03 6.31
CA ASN A 99 -5.79 -5.50 5.67
C ASN A 99 -5.34 -4.17 6.27
N ALA A 100 -5.86 -3.78 7.46
CA ALA A 100 -5.41 -2.59 8.15
C ALA A 100 -3.89 -2.64 8.41
N PRO A 101 -3.13 -1.57 8.14
CA PRO A 101 -1.69 -1.54 8.40
C PRO A 101 -1.35 -1.76 9.87
N ASN A 102 -2.22 -1.29 10.77
CA ASN A 102 -2.12 -1.54 12.20
C ASN A 102 -3.53 -1.56 12.82
N VAL A 103 -3.64 -2.00 14.07
CA VAL A 103 -4.90 -2.09 14.81
C VAL A 103 -4.71 -1.65 16.26
N THR A 104 -5.74 -1.09 16.88
CA THR A 104 -5.71 -0.75 18.31
C THR A 104 -5.58 -2.02 19.16
N GLU A 105 -4.91 -1.90 20.31
CA GLU A 105 -4.73 -2.99 21.29
C GLU A 105 -5.86 -3.07 22.34
N ASP A 106 -6.95 -2.31 22.13
CA ASP A 106 -8.15 -2.36 22.97
C ASP A 106 -9.12 -3.48 22.55
N GLU A 107 -10.20 -3.64 23.31
CA GLU A 107 -11.27 -4.61 23.02
C GLU A 107 -11.99 -4.34 21.69
N TRP A 108 -11.92 -3.11 21.19
CA TRP A 108 -12.60 -2.69 19.97
C TRP A 108 -11.83 -3.07 18.72
N ARG A 109 -10.49 -3.15 18.78
CA ARG A 109 -9.64 -3.58 17.65
C ARG A 109 -9.91 -2.74 16.39
N ASN A 110 -9.92 -1.42 16.48
CA ASN A 110 -10.10 -0.53 15.32
C ASN A 110 -8.91 -0.65 14.38
N GLY A 111 -9.15 -0.52 13.08
CA GLY A 111 -8.07 -0.33 12.12
C GLY A 111 -7.43 1.04 12.35
N ILE A 112 -6.11 1.12 12.25
CA ILE A 112 -5.34 2.36 12.33
C ILE A 112 -4.76 2.63 10.94
N ILE A 113 -4.98 3.85 10.44
CA ILE A 113 -4.36 4.33 9.21
C ILE A 113 -3.70 5.69 9.47
N ILE A 114 -2.47 5.82 8.98
CA ILE A 114 -1.80 7.11 8.83
C ILE A 114 -1.69 7.32 7.31
N PRO A 115 -2.56 8.14 6.70
CA PRO A 115 -2.58 8.35 5.27
C PRO A 115 -1.24 8.85 4.77
N GLN A 116 -0.78 8.27 3.67
CA GLN A 116 0.43 8.73 2.99
C GLN A 116 0.07 9.81 1.97
N LYS A 117 1.02 10.68 1.64
CA LYS A 117 0.87 11.61 0.55
C LYS A 117 1.00 10.86 -0.77
N TYR A 118 0.08 11.05 -1.71
CA TYR A 118 0.18 10.44 -3.03
C TYR A 118 1.47 10.85 -3.75
N GLY A 119 2.12 9.88 -4.40
CA GLY A 119 3.44 10.04 -5.02
C GLY A 119 4.62 10.18 -4.06
N ALA A 120 4.41 10.30 -2.74
CA ALA A 120 5.51 10.34 -1.79
C ALA A 120 6.20 8.97 -1.70
N PRO A 121 7.54 8.93 -1.64
CA PRO A 121 8.27 7.67 -1.48
C PRO A 121 8.07 7.10 -0.08
N PHE A 122 8.00 5.77 0.01
CA PHE A 122 7.95 5.03 1.27
C PHE A 122 8.89 3.83 1.23
N ILE A 123 9.27 3.33 2.41
CA ILE A 123 10.10 2.13 2.53
C ILE A 123 9.20 0.90 2.38
N ARG A 124 9.47 0.08 1.35
CA ARG A 124 8.85 -1.23 1.16
C ARG A 124 9.56 -2.29 1.99
N GLU A 125 10.88 -2.29 1.91
CA GLU A 125 11.74 -3.26 2.60
C GLU A 125 13.02 -2.56 3.06
N MET A 126 13.58 -3.03 4.17
CA MET A 126 14.89 -2.58 4.62
C MET A 126 15.71 -3.74 5.20
N PHE A 127 17.01 -3.71 4.92
CA PHE A 127 18.03 -4.52 5.55
C PHE A 127 19.11 -3.60 6.12
N PRO A 128 19.52 -3.76 7.38
CA PRO A 128 18.99 -4.72 8.34
C PRO A 128 17.52 -4.39 8.72
N PRO A 129 16.71 -5.40 9.07
CA PRO A 129 15.31 -5.17 9.38
C PRO A 129 15.15 -4.40 10.69
N GLN A 130 14.18 -3.48 10.72
CA GLN A 130 13.87 -2.69 11.90
C GLN A 130 13.56 -3.60 13.10
N ASN A 131 14.10 -3.26 14.27
CA ASN A 131 13.88 -3.98 15.54
C ASN A 131 14.32 -5.46 15.53
N LYS A 132 15.21 -5.87 14.62
CA LYS A 132 15.80 -7.21 14.61
C LYS A 132 17.28 -7.15 14.97
N ARG A 133 17.73 -8.14 15.74
CA ARG A 133 19.15 -8.34 16.03
C ARG A 133 19.81 -8.97 14.81
N VAL A 134 20.93 -8.40 14.39
CA VAL A 134 21.79 -8.91 13.31
C VAL A 134 23.22 -9.00 13.87
N SER A 135 23.98 -10.01 13.42
CA SER A 135 25.35 -10.22 13.89
C SER A 135 26.36 -9.31 13.19
N GLU A 136 26.08 -8.93 11.94
CA GLU A 136 26.90 -8.09 11.10
C GLU A 136 26.00 -7.23 10.20
N ILE A 137 26.49 -6.06 9.80
CA ILE A 137 25.80 -5.19 8.84
C ILE A 137 26.81 -4.84 7.74
N PRO A 138 27.02 -5.73 6.75
CA PRO A 138 27.94 -5.43 5.66
C PRO A 138 27.36 -4.40 4.67
N VAL A 139 26.03 -4.21 4.70
CA VAL A 139 25.31 -3.34 3.77
C VAL A 139 24.00 -2.86 4.38
N ILE A 140 23.61 -1.63 4.04
CA ILE A 140 22.25 -1.12 4.19
C ILE A 140 21.58 -1.21 2.82
N LYS A 141 20.48 -1.96 2.73
CA LYS A 141 19.64 -2.02 1.54
C LYS A 141 18.24 -1.52 1.88
N ILE A 142 17.75 -0.53 1.15
CA ILE A 142 16.39 0.00 1.31
C ILE A 142 15.69 -0.12 -0.04
N VAL A 143 14.57 -0.83 -0.09
CA VAL A 143 13.70 -0.87 -1.26
C VAL A 143 12.64 0.21 -1.08
N LEU A 144 12.60 1.18 -1.98
CA LEU A 144 11.64 2.27 -1.96
C LEU A 144 10.47 1.96 -2.87
N GLY A 145 9.29 2.42 -2.51
CA GLY A 145 8.08 2.38 -3.32
C GLY A 145 7.46 3.77 -3.44
N THR A 146 6.62 3.93 -4.45
CA THR A 146 5.80 5.13 -4.70
C THR A 146 4.45 4.67 -5.23
N TYR A 147 3.44 5.52 -5.11
CA TYR A 147 2.17 5.33 -5.81
C TYR A 147 2.17 6.21 -7.05
N GLU A 148 2.34 5.60 -8.23
CA GLU A 148 2.29 6.25 -9.56
C GLU A 148 3.23 7.47 -9.71
N SER A 149 4.39 7.44 -9.05
CA SER A 149 5.43 8.47 -9.16
C SER A 149 6.81 7.84 -9.30
N SER A 150 7.81 8.62 -9.72
CA SER A 150 9.20 8.17 -9.76
C SER A 150 9.97 8.66 -8.54
N ILE A 151 10.99 7.91 -8.14
CA ILE A 151 11.96 8.34 -7.13
C ILE A 151 13.07 9.09 -7.84
N ASP A 152 13.38 10.32 -7.42
CA ASP A 152 14.61 11.01 -7.82
C ASP A 152 15.77 10.55 -6.91
N PRO A 153 16.73 9.77 -7.40
CA PRO A 153 17.84 9.28 -6.58
C PRO A 153 18.69 10.41 -5.99
N LYS A 154 18.72 11.60 -6.60
CA LYS A 154 19.48 12.75 -6.07
C LYS A 154 18.86 13.35 -4.82
N SER A 155 17.57 13.09 -4.59
CA SER A 155 16.87 13.52 -3.37
C SER A 155 17.09 12.56 -2.19
N VAL A 156 17.65 11.38 -2.44
CA VAL A 156 17.87 10.35 -1.41
C VAL A 156 19.15 10.67 -0.64
N ASN A 157 19.05 10.56 0.69
CA ASN A 157 20.19 10.63 1.59
C ASN A 157 20.14 9.44 2.54
N ILE A 158 21.26 8.75 2.73
CA ILE A 158 21.44 7.69 3.73
C ILE A 158 22.41 8.20 4.78
N PHE A 159 22.05 8.00 6.05
CA PHE A 159 22.88 8.34 7.19
C PHE A 159 23.03 7.13 8.11
N LEU A 160 24.23 6.95 8.66
CA LEU A 160 24.52 6.01 9.74
C LEU A 160 25.30 6.76 10.81
N ASN A 161 24.79 6.80 12.05
CA ASN A 161 25.38 7.57 13.15
C ASN A 161 25.68 9.03 12.76
N ASP A 162 24.71 9.68 12.11
CA ASP A 162 24.79 11.05 11.56
C ASP A 162 25.82 11.26 10.43
N GLU A 163 26.59 10.23 10.06
CA GLU A 163 27.49 10.27 8.90
C GLU A 163 26.72 9.93 7.62
N LYS A 164 26.84 10.79 6.61
CA LYS A 164 26.22 10.54 5.30
C LYS A 164 26.99 9.46 4.55
N LEU A 165 26.30 8.38 4.19
CA LEU A 165 26.90 7.28 3.42
C LEU A 165 26.74 7.51 1.90
N PRO A 166 27.77 7.17 1.10
CA PRO A 166 27.59 7.01 -0.34
C PRO A 166 26.69 5.80 -0.61
N PHE A 167 25.96 5.84 -1.71
CA PHE A 167 25.09 4.72 -2.10
C PHE A 167 25.03 4.55 -3.60
N ILE A 168 24.58 3.36 -4.02
CA ILE A 168 24.18 3.05 -5.38
C ILE A 168 22.66 2.95 -5.41
N PHE A 169 22.04 3.57 -6.42
CA PHE A 169 20.61 3.41 -6.70
C PHE A 169 20.42 2.41 -7.84
N ASP A 170 19.71 1.33 -7.55
CA ASP A 170 19.24 0.36 -8.53
C ASP A 170 17.84 0.76 -9.02
N TYR A 171 17.77 1.15 -10.29
CA TYR A 171 16.53 1.60 -10.94
C TYR A 171 15.53 0.47 -11.20
N GLU A 172 16.00 -0.78 -11.37
CA GLU A 172 15.12 -1.91 -11.64
C GLU A 172 14.33 -2.29 -10.39
N SER A 173 15.02 -2.37 -9.26
CA SER A 173 14.39 -2.71 -7.97
C SER A 173 13.91 -1.49 -7.20
N SER A 174 14.23 -0.27 -7.65
CA SER A 174 14.07 0.98 -6.87
C SER A 174 14.69 0.86 -5.48
N SER A 175 15.91 0.29 -5.42
CA SER A 175 16.61 0.06 -4.15
C SER A 175 17.86 0.92 -4.02
N VAL A 176 18.13 1.30 -2.77
CA VAL A 176 19.30 2.06 -2.37
C VAL A 176 20.22 1.11 -1.60
N ILE A 177 21.48 1.04 -2.01
CA ILE A 177 22.48 0.14 -1.43
C ILE A 177 23.67 0.97 -0.96
N ALA A 178 23.92 0.99 0.35
CA ALA A 178 25.06 1.66 0.97
C ALA A 178 25.92 0.64 1.72
N SER A 179 27.22 0.63 1.45
CA SER A 179 28.18 -0.19 2.20
C SER A 179 28.61 0.53 3.48
N ILE A 180 28.92 -0.25 4.52
CA ILE A 180 29.40 0.23 5.82
C ILE A 180 30.85 -0.20 6.01
#